data_AF-A0A4Y3RWA3-F1
#
_entry.id   AF-A0A4Y3RWA3-F1
#
_cell.length_a   1.000
_cell.length_b   1.000
_cell.length_c   1.000
_cell.angle_alpha   90.00
_cell.angle_beta   90.00
_cell.angle_gamma   90.00
#
_symmetry.space_group_name_H-M   'P 1'
#
loop_
_entity.id
_entity.type
_entity.pdbx_description
1 polymer ?
#
loop_
_entity_poly.entity_id
_entity_poly.type
_entity_poly.pdbx_seq_one_letter_code
_entity_poly.pdbx_strand_id
1 'polypeptide(L)'
;MVLTTGSGVLDEGLDLVVEGEAARVTDEDRLRALAAAYVEKYGPDWRFEVRDGAFVGDGGTALVFAVAPRTVFGFAKGEPFGQTRWRF
;
A
#
# COMPACT_ATOMS: atom_id res chain seq x y z
N MET A 1 -7.22 -9.48 -5.85
CA MET A 1 -7.63 -8.33 -5.02
C MET A 1 -7.25 -7.05 -5.77
N VAL A 2 -7.91 -5.93 -5.50
CA VAL A 2 -7.60 -4.63 -6.11
C VAL A 2 -7.28 -3.63 -5.00
N LEU A 3 -6.16 -2.91 -5.14
CA LEU A 3 -5.82 -1.76 -4.31
C LEU A 3 -5.94 -0.50 -5.16
N THR A 4 -6.74 0.46 -4.71
CA THR A 4 -6.89 1.76 -5.37
C THR A 4 -6.28 2.84 -4.50
N THR A 5 -5.44 3.70 -5.09
CA THR A 5 -4.88 4.87 -4.40
C THR A 5 -4.92 6.07 -5.34
N GLY A 6 -5.35 7.22 -4.84
CA GLY A 6 -5.48 8.44 -5.63
C GLY A 6 -6.06 9.59 -4.81
N SER A 7 -6.19 10.75 -5.44
CA SER A 7 -6.89 11.90 -4.86
C SER A 7 -8.39 11.79 -5.13
N GLY A 8 -9.25 12.09 -4.16
CA GLY A 8 -10.71 12.10 -4.35
C GLY A 8 -11.23 13.25 -5.23
N VAL A 9 -10.35 14.12 -5.70
CA VAL A 9 -10.67 15.25 -6.58
C VAL A 9 -10.82 14.76 -8.03
N LEU A 10 -11.75 15.36 -8.78
CA LEU A 10 -12.14 14.89 -10.12
C LEU A 10 -11.30 15.49 -11.26
N ASP A 11 -10.87 16.74 -11.11
CA ASP A 11 -10.25 17.56 -12.15
C ASP A 11 -8.73 17.70 -12.02
N GLU A 12 -8.14 17.06 -11.01
CA GLU A 12 -6.69 17.04 -10.82
C GLU A 12 -6.20 15.72 -10.23
N GLY A 13 -4.96 15.37 -10.59
CA GLY A 13 -4.23 14.25 -10.03
C GLY A 13 -4.27 12.98 -10.87
N LEU A 14 -3.83 11.89 -10.23
CA LEU A 14 -3.67 10.58 -10.85
C LEU A 14 -4.22 9.51 -9.90
N ASP A 15 -5.15 8.71 -10.41
CA ASP A 15 -5.61 7.50 -9.71
C ASP A 15 -4.87 6.29 -10.26
N LEU A 16 -4.38 5.45 -9.35
CA LEU A 16 -3.80 4.15 -9.66
C LEU A 16 -4.67 3.03 -9.10
N VAL A 17 -4.96 2.06 -9.96
CA VAL A 17 -5.61 0.80 -9.59
C VAL A 17 -4.61 -0.32 -9.80
N VAL A 18 -4.18 -0.95 -8.71
CA VAL A 18 -3.21 -2.05 -8.71
C VAL A 18 -3.95 -3.36 -8.50
N GLU A 19 -3.88 -4.24 -9.49
CA GLU A 19 -4.40 -5.60 -9.42
C GLU A 19 -3.28 -6.58 -9.08
N GLY A 20 -3.51 -7.42 -8.08
CA GLY A 20 -2.59 -8.47 -7.68
C GLY A 20 -3.22 -9.46 -6.70
N GLU A 21 -2.50 -10.54 -6.45
CA GLU A 21 -2.82 -11.43 -5.32
C GLU A 21 -2.34 -10.77 -4.02
N ALA A 22 -3.18 -10.85 -3.00
CA ALA A 22 -2.86 -10.37 -1.67
C ALA A 22 -2.38 -11.54 -0.82
N ALA A 23 -1.08 -11.57 -0.52
CA ALA A 23 -0.49 -12.61 0.31
C ALA A 23 -0.16 -12.02 1.69
N ARG A 24 -0.54 -12.75 2.74
CA ARG A 24 -0.18 -12.35 4.12
C ARG A 24 1.34 -12.42 4.28
N VAL A 25 1.93 -11.37 4.84
CA VAL A 25 3.33 -11.34 5.24
C VAL A 25 3.41 -11.71 6.72
N THR A 26 4.08 -12.81 7.02
CA THR A 26 4.29 -13.30 8.39
C THR A 26 5.77 -13.43 8.77
N ASP A 27 6.68 -13.23 7.81
CA ASP A 27 8.11 -13.23 8.03
C ASP A 27 8.52 -12.03 8.91
N GLU A 28 9.06 -12.31 10.10
CA GLU A 28 9.29 -11.26 11.10
C GLU A 28 10.40 -10.29 10.72
N ASP A 29 11.43 -10.73 10.00
CA ASP A 29 12.51 -9.85 9.54
C ASP A 29 11.99 -8.84 8.53
N ARG A 30 11.17 -9.31 7.57
CA ARG A 30 10.47 -8.45 6.62
C ARG A 30 9.50 -7.50 7.32
N LEU A 31 8.77 -7.98 8.32
CA LEU A 31 7.87 -7.14 9.12
C LEU A 31 8.65 -6.05 9.87
N ARG A 32 9.80 -6.37 10.49
CA ARG A 32 10.62 -5.36 11.19
C ARG A 32 11.13 -4.29 10.23
N ALA A 33 11.55 -4.68 9.03
CA ALA A 33 11.95 -3.73 7.99
C ALA A 33 10.79 -2.82 7.58
N LEU A 34 9.58 -3.37 7.42
CA LEU A 34 8.39 -2.59 7.11
C LEU A 34 8.00 -1.64 8.25
N ALA A 35 8.08 -2.09 9.51
CA ALA A 35 7.79 -1.25 10.67
C ALA A 35 8.74 -0.04 10.75
N ALA A 36 10.03 -0.25 10.46
CA ALA A 36 11.00 0.84 10.36
C ALA A 36 10.66 1.81 9.23
N ALA A 37 10.32 1.31 8.04
CA ALA A 37 9.94 2.14 6.90
C ALA A 37 8.66 2.96 7.15
N TYR A 38 7.72 2.45 7.95
CA TYR A 38 6.52 3.18 8.34
C TYR A 38 6.87 4.37 9.24
N VAL A 39 7.77 4.18 10.21
CA VAL A 39 8.25 5.26 11.08
C VAL A 39 9.02 6.31 10.26
N GLU A 40 9.87 5.90 9.32
CA GLU A 40 10.59 6.82 8.44
C GLU A 40 9.63 7.69 7.63
N LYS A 41 8.55 7.10 7.12
CA LYS A 41 7.59 7.79 6.24
C LYS A 41 6.59 8.65 6.99
N TYR A 42 6.07 8.17 8.12
CA TYR A 42 4.91 8.76 8.80
C TYR A 42 5.21 9.28 10.21
N GLY A 43 6.42 9.04 10.72
CA GLY A 43 6.83 9.47 12.04
C GLY A 43 6.60 8.43 13.16
N PRO A 44 6.97 8.77 14.40
CA PRO A 44 7.01 7.84 15.52
C PRO A 44 5.64 7.29 15.93
N ASP A 45 4.54 7.97 15.60
CA ASP A 45 3.18 7.53 15.88
C ASP A 45 2.80 6.26 15.10
N TRP A 46 3.53 5.93 14.03
CA TRP A 46 3.37 4.72 13.23
C TRP A 46 4.36 3.61 13.61
N ARG A 47 4.85 3.62 14.85
CA ARG A 47 5.73 2.57 15.37
C ARG A 47 4.92 1.32 15.73
N PHE A 48 5.35 0.19 15.17
CA PHE A 48 4.81 -1.13 15.51
C PHE A 48 5.92 -2.04 16.06
N GLU A 49 5.57 -2.83 17.06
CA GLU A 49 6.33 -4.03 17.40
C GLU A 49 5.95 -5.19 16.47
N VAL A 50 6.85 -6.17 16.34
CA VAL A 50 6.59 -7.38 15.57
C VAL A 50 6.53 -8.56 16.52
N ARG A 51 5.41 -9.30 16.48
CA ARG A 51 5.18 -10.49 17.29
C ARG A 51 4.21 -11.42 16.59
N ASP A 52 4.51 -12.71 16.60
CA ASP A 52 3.68 -13.78 16.05
C ASP A 52 3.30 -13.54 14.57
N GLY A 53 4.26 -13.02 13.80
CA GLY A 53 4.07 -12.74 12.37
C GLY A 53 3.02 -11.64 12.08
N ALA A 54 2.93 -10.64 12.96
CA ALA A 54 2.05 -9.49 12.80
C ALA A 54 2.66 -8.21 13.40
N PHE A 55 2.08 -7.06 13.05
CA PHE A 55 2.32 -5.80 13.75
C PHE A 55 1.49 -5.73 15.02
N VAL A 56 2.05 -5.12 16.06
CA VAL A 56 1.38 -4.83 17.33
C VAL A 56 1.64 -3.36 17.67
N GLY A 57 0.58 -2.62 17.93
CA GLY A 57 0.66 -1.24 18.44
C GLY A 57 -0.50 -0.95 19.38
N ASP A 58 -0.72 0.32 19.69
CA ASP A 58 -1.74 0.76 20.66
C ASP A 58 -3.17 0.34 20.26
N GLY A 59 -3.43 0.22 18.95
CA GLY A 59 -4.70 -0.27 18.40
C GLY A 59 -4.85 -1.80 18.37
N GLY A 60 -3.89 -2.55 18.89
CA GLY A 60 -3.87 -4.02 18.86
C GLY A 60 -3.06 -4.60 17.70
N THR A 61 -3.44 -5.81 17.27
CA THR A 61 -2.74 -6.55 16.21
C THR A 61 -3.18 -6.10 14.81
N ALA A 62 -2.22 -5.76 13.96
CA ALA A 62 -2.41 -5.43 12.55
C ALA A 62 -1.75 -6.47 11.64
N LEU A 63 -2.53 -7.06 10.73
CA LEU A 63 -2.03 -8.01 9.74
C LEU A 63 -1.51 -7.27 8.51
N VAL A 64 -0.34 -7.68 8.02
CA VAL A 64 0.29 -7.08 6.84
C VAL A 64 0.10 -7.98 5.63
N PHE A 65 -0.31 -7.38 4.51
CA PHE A 65 -0.46 -8.07 3.24
C PHE A 65 0.39 -7.40 2.16
N ALA A 66 1.06 -8.21 1.35
CA ALA A 66 1.76 -7.77 0.16
C ALA A 66 0.89 -8.04 -1.07
N VAL A 67 0.83 -7.06 -1.98
CA VAL A 67 0.19 -7.21 -3.29
C VAL A 67 1.27 -7.15 -4.35
N ALA A 68 1.55 -8.28 -5.00
CA ALA A 68 2.45 -8.31 -6.15
C ALA A 68 1.68 -7.79 -7.39
N PRO A 69 2.07 -6.65 -7.98
CA PRO A 69 1.36 -6.10 -9.12
C PRO A 69 1.42 -7.04 -10.31
N ARG A 70 0.26 -7.35 -10.89
CA ARG A 70 0.14 -8.07 -12.17
C ARG A 70 -0.36 -7.15 -13.27
N THR A 71 -1.23 -6.21 -12.91
CA THR A 71 -1.71 -5.16 -13.81
C THR A 71 -1.94 -3.89 -13.01
N VAL A 72 -1.54 -2.76 -13.56
CA VAL A 72 -1.81 -1.44 -12.99
C VAL A 72 -2.49 -0.58 -14.02
N PHE A 73 -3.59 0.07 -13.65
CA PHE A 73 -4.25 1.09 -14.46
C PHE A 73 -3.97 2.46 -13.87
N GLY A 74 -3.69 3.43 -14.73
CA GLY A 74 -3.53 4.84 -14.37
C GLY A 74 -4.57 5.70 -15.07
N PHE A 75 -5.24 6.56 -14.31
CA PHE A 75 -6.24 7.51 -14.80
C PHE A 75 -5.80 8.93 -14.43
N ALA A 76 -5.28 9.65 -15.42
CA ALA A 76 -4.95 11.07 -15.28
C ALA A 76 -6.23 11.90 -15.36
N LYS A 77 -6.38 12.81 -14.41
CA LYS A 77 -7.55 13.68 -14.24
C LYS A 77 -7.23 15.12 -14.63
N GLY A 78 -8.22 15.81 -15.17
CA GLY A 78 -8.08 17.18 -15.67
C GLY A 78 -8.05 17.22 -17.20
N GLU A 79 -7.64 18.35 -17.77
CA GLU A 79 -7.58 18.54 -19.23
C GLU A 79 -6.12 18.48 -19.73
N PRO A 80 -5.73 17.48 -20.54
CA PRO A 80 -6.55 16.37 -21.03
C PRO A 80 -6.69 15.22 -20.03
N PHE A 81 -7.83 14.56 -20.05
CA PHE A 81 -8.00 13.28 -19.35
C PHE A 81 -7.16 12.21 -20.06
N GLY A 82 -6.63 11.26 -19.30
CA GLY A 82 -5.77 10.22 -19.84
C GLY A 82 -5.93 8.88 -19.14
N GLN A 83 -5.75 7.80 -19.90
CA GLN A 83 -5.74 6.45 -19.36
C GLN A 83 -4.54 5.67 -19.90
N THR A 84 -3.89 4.92 -19.02
CA THR A 84 -2.86 3.96 -19.41
C THR A 84 -2.92 2.69 -18.56
N ARG A 85 -2.23 1.65 -19.01
CA ARG A 85 -2.09 0.38 -18.29
C ARG A 85 -0.68 -0.16 -18.43
N TRP A 86 -0.17 -0.69 -17.32
CA TRP A 86 1.07 -1.46 -17.26
C TRP A 86 0.78 -2.92 -16.91
N ARG A 87 1.60 -3.84 -17.43
CA ARG A 87 1.58 -5.28 -17.13
C ARG A 87 2.99 -5.70 -16.73
N PHE A 88 3.08 -6.62 -15.78
CA PHE A 88 4.32 -7.14 -15.20
C PHE A 88 4.40 -8.65 -15.40
#